data_AF-A0AA96LDB0-F1
#
_entry.id   AF-A0AA96LDB0-F1
#
_cell.length_a   1.000
_cell.length_b   1.000
_cell.length_c   1.000
_cell.angle_alpha   90.00
_cell.angle_beta   90.00
_cell.angle_gamma   90.00
#
_symmetry.space_group_name_H-M   'P 1'
#
loop_
_entity.id
_entity.type
_entity.pdbx_description
1 polymer ?
#
loop_
_entity_poly.entity_id
_entity_poly.type
_entity_poly.pdbx_seq_one_letter_code
_entity_poly.pdbx_strand_id
1 'polypeptide(L)'
;MITFLKRLLSSPKQVEKIKEVVVEPARTRDSEKMKVERNLKGSEYEKEGKIELAIELYEKNVEKGFDGSHPYDSLCDIYRKQKRINDEIRVLRKAIKVFEKISDLRSDKRPKLERYKERLKKVIELRDKR
;
A
#
# COMPACT_ATOMS: atom_id res chain seq x y z
N MET A 1 -25.55 -16.30 49.62
CA MET A 1 -24.74 -16.43 48.39
C MET A 1 -24.42 -15.05 47.75
N ILE A 2 -24.26 -13.98 48.54
CA ILE A 2 -23.94 -12.60 48.04
C ILE A 2 -22.91 -11.94 48.98
N THR A 3 -21.91 -12.70 49.44
CA THR A 3 -20.86 -12.18 50.34
C THR A 3 -19.44 -12.41 49.82
N PHE A 4 -19.27 -13.11 48.70
CA PHE A 4 -17.95 -13.30 48.07
C PHE A 4 -17.67 -12.33 46.91
N LEU A 5 -18.70 -11.72 46.31
CA LEU A 5 -18.53 -10.82 45.15
C LEU A 5 -18.22 -9.35 45.51
N LYS A 6 -18.23 -8.96 46.78
CA LYS A 6 -17.94 -7.57 47.20
C LYS A 6 -16.50 -7.32 47.66
N ARG A 7 -15.60 -8.32 47.59
CA ARG A 7 -14.21 -8.20 48.05
C ARG A 7 -13.15 -8.27 46.95
N LEU A 8 -13.53 -8.18 45.68
CA LEU A 8 -12.58 -8.19 44.55
C LEU A 8 -12.49 -6.84 43.79
N LEU A 9 -13.04 -5.76 44.37
CA LEU A 9 -13.01 -4.41 43.78
C LEU A 9 -12.42 -3.35 44.72
N SER A 10 -11.64 -3.74 45.74
CA SER A 10 -11.14 -2.80 46.78
C SER A 10 -9.63 -2.52 46.74
N SER A 11 -8.93 -2.73 45.62
CA SER A 11 -7.50 -2.39 45.54
C SER A 11 -7.17 -1.56 44.29
N PRO A 12 -6.94 -0.23 44.42
CA PRO A 12 -6.63 0.67 43.30
C PRO A 12 -5.35 0.29 42.54
N LYS A 13 -4.43 -0.45 43.17
CA LYS A 13 -3.16 -0.91 42.56
C LYS A 13 -3.31 -1.81 41.34
N GLN A 14 -4.44 -2.49 41.15
CA GLN A 14 -4.64 -3.36 39.99
C GLN A 14 -5.27 -2.63 38.80
N VAL A 15 -5.92 -1.48 39.05
CA VAL A 15 -6.53 -0.65 38.00
C VAL A 15 -5.46 0.14 37.23
N GLU A 16 -4.37 0.52 37.90
CA GLU A 16 -3.22 1.21 37.26
C GLU A 16 -2.42 0.30 36.34
N LYS A 17 -2.28 -1.00 36.67
CA LYS A 17 -1.58 -1.98 35.82
C LYS A 17 -2.30 -2.25 34.48
N ILE A 18 -3.57 -1.84 34.35
CA ILE A 18 -4.35 -1.98 33.11
C ILE A 18 -4.17 -0.75 32.20
N LYS A 19 -3.70 0.39 32.74
CA LYS A 19 -3.45 1.61 31.95
C LYS A 19 -2.14 1.59 31.16
N GLU A 20 -1.24 0.66 31.49
CA GLU A 20 0.10 0.57 30.92
C GLU A 20 0.24 -0.51 29.83
N VAL A 21 -0.87 -1.06 29.34
CA VAL A 21 -0.88 -1.69 28.02
C VAL A 21 -1.18 -0.58 27.03
N VAL A 22 -0.12 0.14 26.66
CA VAL A 22 -0.10 1.02 25.48
C VAL A 22 -0.46 0.13 24.31
N VAL A 23 -1.75 0.11 23.97
CA VAL A 23 -2.23 -0.43 22.71
C VAL A 23 -1.71 0.55 21.66
N GLU A 24 -0.51 0.30 21.13
CA GLU A 24 -0.19 0.83 19.82
C GLU A 24 -1.37 0.47 18.91
N PRO A 25 -1.96 1.42 18.17
CA PRO A 25 -3.13 1.13 17.35
C PRO A 25 -2.74 -0.02 16.42
N ALA A 26 -3.33 -1.20 16.68
CA ALA A 26 -3.10 -2.39 15.88
C ALA A 26 -3.26 -1.97 14.42
N ARG A 27 -2.18 -2.02 13.64
CA ARG A 27 -2.19 -1.68 12.21
C ARG A 27 -3.31 -2.48 11.57
N THR A 28 -4.47 -1.85 11.36
CA THR A 28 -5.64 -2.52 10.83
C THR A 28 -5.27 -3.01 9.43
N ARG A 29 -5.48 -4.30 9.17
CA ARG A 29 -5.25 -4.87 7.84
C ARG A 29 -6.26 -4.20 6.91
N ASP A 30 -5.76 -3.39 5.97
CA ASP A 30 -6.62 -2.73 4.99
C ASP A 30 -7.46 -3.77 4.25
N SER A 31 -8.77 -3.56 4.23
CA SER A 31 -9.68 -4.41 3.46
C SER A 31 -9.45 -4.21 1.96
N GLU A 32 -9.80 -5.20 1.15
CA GLU A 32 -9.68 -5.09 -0.30
C GLU A 32 -10.53 -3.93 -0.84
N LYS A 33 -11.72 -3.74 -0.27
CA LYS A 33 -12.60 -2.60 -0.55
C LYS A 33 -11.89 -1.26 -0.35
N MET A 34 -11.19 -1.08 0.76
CA MET A 34 -10.47 0.17 1.05
C MET A 34 -9.35 0.45 0.03
N LYS A 35 -8.65 -0.58 -0.44
CA LYS A 35 -7.62 -0.40 -1.48
C LYS A 35 -8.27 0.02 -2.80
N VAL A 36 -9.37 -0.60 -3.20
CA VAL A 36 -10.11 -0.23 -4.40
C VAL A 36 -10.60 1.22 -4.31
N GLU A 37 -11.21 1.63 -3.19
CA GLU A 37 -11.67 3.01 -2.96
C GLU A 37 -10.53 4.03 -3.08
N ARG A 38 -9.34 3.73 -2.54
CA ARG A 38 -8.16 4.59 -2.72
C ARG A 38 -7.76 4.75 -4.17
N ASN A 39 -7.80 3.69 -4.98
CA ASN A 39 -7.49 3.78 -6.41
C ASN A 39 -8.52 4.63 -7.16
N LEU A 40 -9.81 4.46 -6.84
CA LEU A 40 -10.88 5.25 -7.44
C LEU A 40 -10.70 6.73 -7.09
N LYS A 41 -10.45 7.05 -5.81
CA LYS A 41 -10.20 8.41 -5.36
C LYS A 41 -8.91 9.01 -5.95
N GLY A 42 -7.85 8.21 -6.10
CA GLY A 42 -6.64 8.61 -6.80
C GLY A 42 -6.91 8.99 -8.26
N SER A 43 -7.76 8.21 -8.96
CA SER A 43 -8.14 8.50 -10.34
C SER A 43 -8.98 9.77 -10.47
N GLU A 44 -9.87 10.04 -9.51
CA GLU A 44 -10.60 11.32 -9.43
C GLU A 44 -9.62 12.49 -9.27
N TYR A 45 -8.65 12.39 -8.36
CA TYR A 45 -7.64 13.43 -8.18
C TYR A 45 -6.75 13.64 -9.41
N GLU A 46 -6.38 12.58 -10.14
CA GLU A 46 -5.69 12.73 -11.43
C GLU A 46 -6.52 13.55 -12.43
N LYS A 47 -7.82 13.24 -12.56
CA LYS A 47 -8.73 13.96 -13.47
C LYS A 47 -8.91 15.43 -13.08
N GLU A 48 -8.88 15.73 -11.79
CA GLU A 48 -8.94 17.09 -11.24
C GLU A 48 -7.58 17.83 -11.29
N GLY A 49 -6.51 17.19 -11.77
CA GLY A 49 -5.16 17.76 -11.79
C GLY A 49 -4.48 17.83 -10.41
N LYS A 50 -5.07 17.23 -9.38
CA LYS A 50 -4.53 17.16 -8.01
C LYS A 50 -3.53 16.02 -7.88
N ILE A 51 -2.44 16.11 -8.66
CA ILE A 51 -1.49 15.00 -8.86
C ILE A 51 -0.85 14.51 -7.56
N GLU A 52 -0.45 15.40 -6.65
CA GLU A 52 0.19 14.97 -5.39
C GLU A 52 -0.75 14.18 -4.47
N LEU A 53 -2.05 14.52 -4.44
CA LEU A 53 -3.04 13.74 -3.70
C LEU A 53 -3.28 12.37 -4.34
N ALA A 54 -3.24 12.29 -5.67
CA ALA A 54 -3.31 11.01 -6.37
C ALA A 54 -2.09 10.13 -6.05
N ILE A 55 -0.87 10.71 -6.07
CA ILE A 55 0.37 10.02 -5.70
C ILE A 55 0.26 9.43 -4.30
N GLU A 56 -0.20 10.19 -3.30
CA GLU A 56 -0.33 9.72 -1.92
C GLU A 56 -1.20 8.44 -1.83
N LEU A 57 -2.36 8.45 -2.49
CA LEU A 57 -3.29 7.33 -2.46
C LEU A 57 -2.75 6.09 -3.19
N TYR A 58 -2.12 6.28 -4.34
CA TYR A 58 -1.52 5.17 -5.08
C TYR A 58 -0.30 4.60 -4.36
N GLU A 59 0.57 5.43 -3.79
CA GLU A 59 1.74 4.97 -3.02
C GLU A 59 1.32 4.15 -1.81
N LYS A 60 0.25 4.56 -1.13
CA LYS A 60 -0.34 3.77 -0.04
C LYS A 60 -0.77 2.39 -0.52
N ASN A 61 -1.36 2.27 -1.71
CA ASN A 61 -1.75 0.97 -2.27
C ASN A 61 -0.55 0.12 -2.75
N VAL A 62 0.50 0.76 -3.27
CA VAL A 62 1.78 0.10 -3.61
C VAL A 62 2.44 -0.46 -2.34
N GLU A 63 2.45 0.30 -1.25
CA GLU A 63 3.00 -0.13 0.05
C GLU A 63 2.25 -1.36 0.58
N LYS A 64 0.91 -1.36 0.45
CA LYS A 64 0.04 -2.47 0.87
C LYS A 64 0.04 -3.67 -0.08
N GLY A 65 0.80 -3.60 -1.17
CA GLY A 65 0.92 -4.67 -2.15
C GLY A 65 -0.39 -4.99 -2.86
N PHE A 66 -1.12 -3.96 -3.28
CA PHE A 66 -2.32 -4.13 -4.11
C PHE A 66 -2.02 -5.01 -5.32
N ASP A 67 -2.90 -5.98 -5.62
CA ASP A 67 -2.64 -7.01 -6.63
C ASP A 67 -3.23 -6.67 -8.01
N GLY A 68 -3.83 -5.48 -8.15
CA GLY A 68 -4.20 -4.89 -9.43
C GLY A 68 -3.12 -3.95 -9.97
N SER A 69 -3.13 -3.70 -11.28
CA SER A 69 -2.09 -2.93 -11.96
C SER A 69 -2.22 -1.40 -11.82
N HIS A 70 -3.43 -0.91 -11.55
CA HIS A 70 -3.78 0.52 -11.62
C HIS A 70 -2.80 1.45 -10.88
N PRO A 71 -2.53 1.30 -9.56
CA PRO A 71 -1.66 2.24 -8.86
C PRO A 71 -0.21 2.20 -9.37
N TYR A 72 0.29 1.04 -9.79
CA TYR A 72 1.63 0.92 -10.35
C TYR A 72 1.74 1.63 -11.70
N ASP A 73 0.74 1.44 -12.57
CA ASP A 73 0.73 2.05 -13.90
C ASP A 73 0.61 3.57 -13.78
N SER A 74 -0.33 4.08 -12.97
CA SER A 74 -0.49 5.51 -12.71
C SER A 74 0.78 6.15 -12.14
N LEU A 75 1.38 5.56 -11.10
CA LEU A 75 2.60 6.12 -10.49
C LEU A 75 3.78 6.12 -11.47
N CYS A 76 3.95 5.06 -12.28
CA CYS A 76 5.03 5.05 -13.27
C CYS A 76 4.85 6.19 -14.29
N ASP A 77 3.63 6.43 -14.75
CA ASP A 77 3.35 7.48 -15.74
C ASP A 77 3.51 8.88 -15.14
N ILE A 78 3.06 9.09 -13.90
CA ILE A 78 3.24 10.34 -13.14
C ILE A 78 4.73 10.62 -12.92
N TYR A 79 5.48 9.65 -12.37
CA TYR A 79 6.90 9.84 -12.08
C TYR A 79 7.74 10.00 -13.34
N ARG A 80 7.36 9.33 -14.44
CA ARG A 80 7.97 9.56 -15.75
C ARG A 80 7.83 11.02 -16.19
N LYS A 81 6.61 11.57 -16.15
CA LYS A 81 6.30 12.96 -16.53
C LYS A 81 7.03 13.96 -15.63
N GLN A 82 7.12 13.69 -14.33
CA GLN A 82 7.84 14.50 -13.35
C GLN A 82 9.37 14.28 -13.39
N LYS A 83 9.91 13.46 -14.31
CA LYS A 83 11.34 13.08 -14.39
C LYS A 83 11.90 12.45 -13.10
N ARG A 84 11.04 11.89 -12.25
CA ARG A 84 11.38 11.19 -11.00
C ARG A 84 11.74 9.72 -11.27
N ILE A 85 12.83 9.52 -12.01
CA ILE A 85 13.23 8.19 -12.53
C ILE A 85 13.44 7.16 -11.42
N ASN A 86 14.04 7.55 -10.30
CA ASN A 86 14.30 6.62 -9.20
C ASN A 86 13.01 6.12 -8.54
N ASP A 87 11.97 6.96 -8.47
CA ASP A 87 10.66 6.57 -7.95
C ASP A 87 9.95 5.61 -8.91
N GLU A 88 10.01 5.86 -10.22
CA GLU A 88 9.48 4.92 -11.22
C GLU A 88 10.16 3.54 -11.11
N ILE A 89 11.50 3.50 -10.97
CA ILE A 89 12.24 2.25 -10.76
C ILE A 89 11.77 1.54 -9.48
N ARG A 90 11.57 2.26 -8.37
CA ARG A 90 11.09 1.69 -7.10
C ARG A 90 9.70 1.07 -7.29
N VAL A 91 8.77 1.78 -7.92
CA VAL A 91 7.40 1.30 -8.16
C VAL A 91 7.41 0.06 -9.06
N LEU A 92 8.19 0.05 -10.15
CA LEU A 92 8.31 -1.11 -11.04
C LEU A 92 8.85 -2.34 -10.30
N ARG A 93 9.86 -2.17 -9.45
CA ARG A 93 10.38 -3.26 -8.61
C ARG A 93 9.33 -3.80 -7.64
N LYS A 94 8.49 -2.92 -7.06
CA LYS A 94 7.36 -3.34 -6.21
C LYS A 94 6.29 -4.08 -6.99
N ALA A 95 5.93 -3.61 -8.18
CA ALA A 95 4.99 -4.28 -9.06
C ALA A 95 5.45 -5.71 -9.38
N ILE A 96 6.72 -5.88 -9.79
CA ILE A 96 7.31 -7.19 -10.07
C ILE A 96 7.19 -8.11 -8.86
N LYS A 97 7.62 -7.66 -7.67
CA LYS A 97 7.56 -8.46 -6.43
C LYS A 97 6.15 -8.89 -6.05
N VAL A 98 5.13 -8.06 -6.33
CA VAL A 98 3.73 -8.42 -6.08
C VAL A 98 3.25 -9.42 -7.11
N PHE A 99 3.46 -9.13 -8.40
CA PHE A 99 3.00 -9.99 -9.50
C PHE A 99 3.72 -11.33 -9.58
N GLU A 100 4.91 -11.49 -9.00
CA GLU A 100 5.54 -12.81 -8.81
C GLU A 100 4.76 -13.70 -7.83
N LYS A 101 4.12 -13.09 -6.82
CA LYS A 101 3.48 -13.77 -5.69
C LYS A 101 1.99 -14.03 -5.85
N ILE A 102 1.31 -13.33 -6.78
CA ILE A 102 -0.12 -13.58 -7.02
C ILE A 102 -0.33 -14.97 -7.63
N SER A 103 -1.55 -15.49 -7.51
CA SER A 103 -1.93 -16.82 -8.02
C SER A 103 -1.64 -16.97 -9.51
N ASP A 104 -1.09 -18.12 -9.92
CA ASP A 104 -0.85 -18.48 -11.32
C ASP A 104 -2.15 -18.71 -12.12
N LEU A 105 -3.30 -18.86 -11.44
CA LEU A 105 -4.61 -18.95 -12.08
C LEU A 105 -5.05 -17.62 -12.70
N ARG A 106 -4.42 -16.50 -12.31
CA ARG A 106 -4.69 -15.20 -12.91
C ARG A 106 -4.08 -15.12 -14.29
N SER A 107 -4.94 -15.15 -15.31
CA SER A 107 -4.55 -15.04 -16.72
C SER A 107 -3.74 -13.78 -17.02
N ASP A 108 -3.96 -12.69 -16.26
CA ASP A 108 -3.26 -11.43 -16.41
C ASP A 108 -1.87 -11.37 -15.73
N LYS A 109 -1.50 -12.37 -14.91
CA LYS A 109 -0.22 -12.39 -14.17
C LYS A 109 0.99 -12.30 -15.09
N ARG A 110 1.14 -13.30 -15.99
CA ARG A 110 2.30 -13.42 -16.89
C ARG A 110 2.49 -12.18 -17.78
N PRO A 111 1.49 -11.71 -18.55
CA PRO A 111 1.69 -10.55 -19.42
C PRO A 111 2.04 -9.28 -18.63
N LYS A 112 1.46 -9.07 -17.44
CA LYS A 112 1.78 -7.90 -16.60
C LYS A 112 3.19 -7.97 -16.03
N LEU A 113 3.61 -9.14 -15.53
CA LEU A 113 4.95 -9.33 -14.99
C LEU A 113 6.03 -9.05 -16.05
N GLU A 114 5.89 -9.60 -17.25
CA GLU A 114 6.85 -9.36 -18.33
C GLU A 114 6.85 -7.90 -18.79
N ARG A 115 5.68 -7.27 -18.88
CA ARG A 115 5.58 -5.82 -19.16
C ARG A 115 6.34 -4.98 -18.12
N TYR A 116 6.22 -5.30 -16.82
CA TYR A 116 6.92 -4.56 -15.77
C TYR A 116 8.43 -4.76 -15.80
N LYS A 117 8.91 -5.99 -16.08
CA LYS A 117 10.34 -6.27 -16.25
C LYS A 117 10.92 -5.49 -17.43
N GLU A 118 10.21 -5.47 -18.56
CA GLU A 118 10.66 -4.75 -19.75
C GLU A 118 10.65 -3.23 -19.53
N ARG A 119 9.61 -2.67 -18.88
CA ARG A 119 9.60 -1.26 -18.46
C ARG A 119 10.80 -0.96 -17.57
N LEU A 120 11.07 -1.79 -16.55
CA LEU A 120 12.17 -1.59 -15.62
C LEU A 120 13.53 -1.56 -16.33
N LYS A 121 13.78 -2.52 -17.23
CA LYS A 121 14.99 -2.55 -18.05
C LYS A 121 15.18 -1.23 -18.81
N LYS A 122 14.15 -0.76 -19.53
CA LYS A 122 14.18 0.51 -20.27
C LYS A 122 14.43 1.72 -19.37
N VAL A 123 13.84 1.76 -18.18
CA VAL A 123 14.02 2.89 -17.25
C VAL A 123 15.46 2.95 -16.73
N ILE A 124 16.05 1.79 -16.41
CA ILE A 124 17.45 1.71 -15.96
C ILE A 124 18.39 2.15 -17.08
N GLU A 125 18.20 1.65 -18.31
CA GLU A 125 19.00 2.08 -19.46
C GLU A 125 18.89 3.60 -19.71
N LEU A 126 17.70 4.18 -19.54
CA LEU A 126 17.48 5.62 -19.68
C LEU A 126 18.12 6.44 -18.56
N ARG A 127 18.22 5.89 -17.35
CA ARG A 127 18.91 6.53 -16.22
C ARG A 127 20.41 6.55 -16.46
N ASP A 128 20.97 5.44 -16.91
CA ASP A 128 22.42 5.25 -17.05
C ASP A 128 23.00 5.96 -18.29
N LYS A 129 22.13 6.40 -19.22
CA LYS A 129 22.47 7.22 -20.38
C LYS A 129 22.51 8.74 -20.10
N ARG A 130 22.14 9.18 -18.90
CA ARG A 130 22.10 10.60 -18.50
C ARG A 130 23.31 10.94 -17.66
#